data_AF-A0A1L9WFI8-F1
#
_entry.id   AF-A0A1L9WFI8-F1
#
_cell.length_a   1.000
_cell.length_b   1.000
_cell.length_c   1.000
_cell.angle_alpha   90.00
_cell.angle_beta   90.00
_cell.angle_gamma   90.00
#
_symmetry.space_group_name_H-M   'P 1'
#
loop_
_entity.id
_entity.type
_entity.pdbx_description
1 polymer ?
#
loop_
_entity_poly.entity_id
_entity_poly.type
_entity_poly.pdbx_seq_one_letter_code
_entity_poly.pdbx_strand_id
1 'polypeptide(L)'
;MKVMLVACESCRVRKRKCDRAYPSCSLCQKAARVCSYALYRVTESIPDQSSKALVTESYHMPSSKKVTPSPWDAVESQVYISWAIQAPAVSDSYPIASRWYMPRLIKHFVECHNATRVPINDRSSSYKLQTTWMRGAMSDPCLFHATLFTGSSNFDLRRGVQQSTITLYHYNELIKLVKKRLSDPKTALDDRTIAAITPLALFAVLTGDRASAEVHRAGLAKIVQLRGGLDKLGLEGLTASLIYVNGVISDIVFDMDSGPLPHCPPTPPLGLEERVLSTLVSRSAPEFPGRSIQALFQYIQELKLQLVAHRSMADWGSNAAQGNAMSLPTNDDPVCHCCSLAFRVFHAIITGGANMSNFADYLDAIASDLRDVLALTEDDVWMRHFPAVLTWACITGAAAASDPQMRAWFYFRAAAAVGMLDDAGDLSFHEDMSSHFHWLRSLRREVLQYDQQAL
;
A
#
# COMPACT_ATOMS: atom_id res chain seq x y z
N MET A 1 11.04 -21.97 -2.57
CA MET A 1 10.39 -22.75 -1.50
C MET A 1 9.51 -23.84 -2.13
N LYS A 2 9.90 -25.13 -2.06
CA LYS A 2 9.07 -26.24 -2.59
C LYS A 2 8.06 -26.65 -1.52
N VAL A 3 6.78 -26.30 -1.70
CA VAL A 3 5.70 -26.76 -0.82
C VAL A 3 5.43 -28.23 -1.13
N MET A 4 5.98 -29.15 -0.33
CA MET A 4 5.59 -30.56 -0.41
C MET A 4 4.30 -30.77 0.38
N LEU A 5 3.24 -31.20 -0.29
CA LEU A 5 1.99 -31.59 0.37
C LEU A 5 2.25 -32.82 1.26
N VAL A 6 2.01 -32.68 2.56
CA VAL A 6 1.99 -33.81 3.50
C VAL A 6 0.73 -34.66 3.24
N ALA A 7 0.74 -35.94 3.66
CA ALA A 7 -0.46 -36.77 3.64
C ALA A 7 -1.62 -36.11 4.40
N CYS A 8 -2.86 -36.23 3.91
CA CYS A 8 -4.03 -35.66 4.59
C CYS A 8 -4.21 -36.27 5.99
N GLU A 9 -4.85 -35.53 6.91
CA GLU A 9 -5.04 -35.90 8.31
C GLU A 9 -5.74 -37.26 8.45
N SER A 10 -6.76 -37.46 7.62
CA SER A 10 -7.58 -38.68 7.58
C SER A 10 -6.77 -39.93 7.19
N CYS A 11 -5.78 -39.79 6.30
CA CYS A 11 -4.84 -40.85 5.95
C CYS A 11 -3.70 -40.99 6.97
N ARG A 12 -3.24 -39.87 7.52
CA ARG A 12 -2.15 -39.80 8.51
C ARG A 12 -2.52 -40.52 9.80
N VAL A 13 -3.67 -40.19 10.39
CA VAL A 13 -4.19 -40.85 11.62
C VAL A 13 -4.34 -42.36 11.42
N ARG A 14 -4.73 -42.78 10.21
CA ARG A 14 -4.96 -44.18 9.87
C ARG A 14 -3.72 -44.90 9.33
N LYS A 15 -2.56 -44.23 9.29
CA LYS A 15 -1.29 -44.74 8.75
C LYS A 15 -1.45 -45.37 7.35
N ARG A 16 -2.25 -44.74 6.48
CA ARG A 16 -2.47 -45.16 5.08
C ARG A 16 -1.70 -44.24 4.11
N LYS A 17 -1.21 -44.80 3.00
CA LYS A 17 -0.52 -44.05 1.94
C LYS A 17 -1.49 -43.09 1.24
N CYS A 18 -1.24 -41.78 1.32
CA CYS A 18 -2.04 -40.74 0.69
C CYS A 18 -1.45 -40.39 -0.70
N ASP A 19 -2.29 -40.35 -1.74
CA ASP A 19 -1.90 -39.92 -3.08
C ASP A 19 -1.80 -38.40 -3.22
N ARG A 20 -2.23 -37.66 -2.19
CA ARG A 20 -2.15 -36.20 -2.06
C ARG A 20 -2.98 -35.47 -3.13
N ALA A 21 -3.96 -36.14 -3.74
CA ALA A 21 -4.89 -35.49 -4.65
C ALA A 21 -5.72 -34.45 -3.86
N TYR A 22 -5.94 -33.29 -4.47
CA TYR A 22 -6.66 -32.16 -3.88
C TYR A 22 -7.94 -31.91 -4.69
N PRO A 23 -9.12 -31.67 -4.08
CA PRO A 23 -9.37 -31.38 -2.66
C PRO A 23 -9.52 -32.62 -1.75
N SER A 24 -9.68 -33.81 -2.32
CA SER A 24 -9.76 -35.07 -1.57
C SER A 24 -8.85 -36.11 -2.19
N CYS A 25 -8.10 -36.82 -1.34
CA CYS A 25 -7.26 -37.92 -1.77
C CYS A 25 -8.13 -39.09 -2.25
N SER A 26 -7.68 -39.91 -3.21
CA SER A 26 -8.53 -40.98 -3.78
C SER A 26 -9.05 -41.96 -2.71
N LEU A 27 -8.29 -42.15 -1.63
CA LEU A 27 -8.68 -42.98 -0.49
C LEU A 27 -9.81 -42.36 0.34
N CYS A 28 -9.76 -41.05 0.60
CA CYS A 28 -10.81 -40.34 1.32
C CYS A 28 -12.06 -40.19 0.47
N GLN A 29 -11.91 -39.98 -0.84
CA GLN A 29 -13.03 -39.92 -1.77
C GLN A 29 -13.76 -41.26 -1.86
N LYS A 30 -13.04 -42.38 -2.07
CA LYS A 30 -13.65 -43.72 -2.11
C LYS A 30 -14.30 -44.12 -0.79
N ALA A 31 -13.75 -43.67 0.33
CA ALA A 31 -14.30 -43.96 1.65
C ALA A 31 -15.38 -42.97 2.11
N ALA A 32 -15.75 -41.97 1.29
CA ALA A 32 -16.67 -40.88 1.63
C ALA A 32 -16.31 -40.19 2.96
N ARG A 33 -15.01 -39.92 3.19
CA ARG A 33 -14.50 -39.30 4.41
C ARG A 33 -14.04 -37.88 4.17
N VAL A 34 -14.14 -37.06 5.20
CA VAL A 34 -13.53 -35.72 5.23
C VAL A 34 -12.02 -35.86 5.02
N CYS A 35 -11.52 -35.20 3.98
CA CYS A 35 -10.10 -35.11 3.63
C CYS A 35 -9.62 -33.70 3.95
N SER A 36 -8.82 -33.55 5.00
CA SER A 36 -8.23 -32.28 5.39
C SER A 36 -6.71 -32.37 5.33
N TYR A 37 -6.06 -31.39 4.74
CA TYR A 37 -4.62 -31.24 4.78
C TYR A 37 -4.29 -30.19 5.84
N ALA A 38 -3.61 -30.59 6.91
CA ALA A 38 -3.12 -29.64 7.91
C ALA A 38 -1.94 -28.84 7.33
N LEU A 39 -1.97 -27.52 7.50
CA LEU A 39 -0.88 -26.62 7.11
C LEU A 39 0.27 -26.75 8.13
N TYR A 40 1.08 -27.78 7.99
CA TYR A 40 2.32 -27.86 8.76
C TYR A 40 3.38 -26.97 8.11
N ARG A 41 3.85 -25.95 8.84
CA ARG A 41 5.17 -25.36 8.58
C ARG A 41 6.20 -26.43 8.92
N VAL A 42 6.94 -26.90 7.94
CA VAL A 42 8.13 -27.74 8.18
C VAL A 42 9.30 -26.78 8.31
N THR A 43 9.86 -26.66 9.52
CA THR A 43 11.24 -26.20 9.70
C THR A 43 12.14 -27.30 9.14
N GLU A 44 12.89 -27.01 8.09
CA GLU A 44 13.89 -27.95 7.55
C GLU A 44 14.94 -28.22 8.64
N SER A 45 14.94 -29.45 9.19
CA SER A 45 16.14 -29.99 9.83
C SER A 45 17.09 -30.45 8.73
N ILE A 46 18.30 -29.89 8.75
CA ILE A 46 19.42 -30.19 7.84
C ILE A 46 19.66 -31.71 7.79
N PRO A 47 19.86 -32.33 6.60
CA PRO A 47 20.13 -33.76 6.50
C PRO A 47 21.54 -34.10 6.99
N ASP A 48 21.59 -35.06 7.91
CA ASP A 48 22.79 -35.75 8.38
C ASP A 48 23.40 -36.55 7.21
N GLN A 49 24.57 -36.13 6.72
CA GLN A 49 25.40 -36.94 5.83
C GLN A 49 26.38 -37.75 6.67
N SER A 50 26.17 -39.06 6.64
CA SER A 50 27.12 -40.07 7.10
C SER A 50 28.54 -39.83 6.57
N SER A 51 29.50 -39.60 7.46
CA SER A 51 30.93 -39.84 7.22
C SER A 51 31.56 -40.40 8.49
N LYS A 52 32.27 -41.52 8.33
CA LYS A 52 32.92 -42.30 9.39
C LYS A 52 34.22 -41.63 9.88
N ALA A 53 34.38 -41.66 11.21
CA ALA A 53 35.58 -42.05 11.97
C ALA A 53 36.79 -41.08 12.15
N LEU A 54 37.21 -41.02 13.45
CA LEU A 54 38.56 -40.79 14.02
C LEU A 54 39.05 -39.31 14.01
N VAL A 55 39.57 -38.67 15.08
CA VAL A 55 40.22 -39.05 16.35
C VAL A 55 39.99 -37.93 17.38
N THR A 56 40.03 -38.32 18.66
CA THR A 56 40.09 -37.52 19.90
C THR A 56 41.00 -36.29 19.87
N GLU A 57 40.51 -35.16 20.41
CA GLU A 57 41.28 -34.33 21.34
C GLU A 57 40.38 -33.39 22.15
N SER A 58 40.66 -33.32 23.44
CA SER A 58 39.85 -32.77 24.52
C SER A 58 40.30 -31.36 24.88
N TYR A 59 39.51 -30.30 24.70
CA TYR A 59 39.71 -29.05 25.46
C TYR A 59 38.39 -28.26 25.67
N HIS A 60 38.07 -28.10 26.96
CA HIS A 60 37.29 -27.07 27.64
C HIS A 60 36.00 -26.48 27.02
N MET A 61 34.88 -26.81 27.68
CA MET A 61 33.65 -26.01 27.74
C MET A 61 33.89 -24.61 28.33
N PRO A 62 33.32 -23.55 27.73
CA PRO A 62 32.86 -22.38 28.46
C PRO A 62 31.32 -22.35 28.49
N SER A 63 30.81 -22.48 29.71
CA SER A 63 29.55 -21.95 30.25
C SER A 63 28.52 -21.36 29.27
N SER A 64 27.33 -21.97 29.27
CA SER A 64 26.04 -21.44 28.82
C SER A 64 25.89 -19.93 29.10
N LYS A 65 26.13 -19.10 28.09
CA LYS A 65 25.60 -17.72 28.08
C LYS A 65 24.10 -17.83 27.84
N LYS A 66 23.31 -17.41 28.82
CA LYS A 66 21.89 -17.10 28.64
C LYS A 66 21.79 -16.10 27.49
N VAL A 67 21.35 -16.56 26.32
CA VAL A 67 20.98 -15.69 25.21
C VAL A 67 19.72 -14.96 25.65
N THR A 68 19.87 -13.72 26.09
CA THR A 68 18.73 -12.81 26.22
C THR A 68 18.17 -12.57 24.82
N PRO A 69 16.85 -12.75 24.58
CA PRO A 69 16.23 -12.40 23.31
C PRO A 69 16.60 -10.96 22.95
N SER A 70 16.86 -10.68 21.67
CA SER A 70 17.08 -9.30 21.26
C SER A 70 15.84 -8.46 21.56
N PRO A 71 15.96 -7.14 21.76
CA PRO A 71 14.81 -6.26 21.97
C PRO A 71 13.75 -6.44 20.86
N TRP A 72 14.17 -6.77 19.65
CA TRP A 72 13.30 -7.02 18.50
C TRP A 72 12.54 -8.33 18.58
N ASP A 73 13.15 -9.42 19.07
CA ASP A 73 12.47 -10.72 19.27
C ASP A 73 11.42 -10.63 20.39
N ALA A 74 11.68 -9.80 21.41
CA ALA A 74 10.73 -9.53 22.48
C ALA A 74 9.55 -8.67 22.00
N VAL A 75 9.80 -7.69 21.13
CA VAL A 75 8.76 -6.85 20.51
C VAL A 75 7.93 -7.65 19.51
N GLU A 76 8.53 -8.49 18.66
CA GLU A 76 7.79 -9.36 17.73
C GLU A 76 6.91 -10.36 18.49
N SER A 77 7.45 -10.96 19.57
CA SER A 77 6.68 -11.83 20.46
C SER A 77 5.55 -11.06 21.14
N GLN A 78 5.77 -9.82 21.58
CA GLN A 78 4.72 -8.96 22.15
C GLN A 78 3.67 -8.50 21.14
N VAL A 79 4.03 -8.26 19.87
CA VAL A 79 3.10 -7.91 18.79
C VAL A 79 2.24 -9.12 18.40
N TYR A 80 2.83 -10.32 18.31
CA TYR A 80 2.10 -11.55 18.04
C TYR A 80 1.19 -11.94 19.22
N ILE A 81 1.67 -11.76 20.45
CA ILE A 81 0.89 -11.94 21.69
C ILE A 81 -0.21 -10.86 21.79
N SER A 82 0.05 -9.62 21.41
CA SER A 82 -0.95 -8.55 21.31
C SER A 82 -2.03 -8.88 20.29
N TRP A 83 -1.68 -9.34 19.10
CA TRP A 83 -2.64 -9.84 18.10
C TRP A 83 -3.43 -11.06 18.59
N ALA A 84 -2.83 -11.96 19.36
CA ALA A 84 -3.52 -13.11 19.94
C ALA A 84 -4.39 -12.78 21.17
N ILE A 85 -4.00 -11.78 21.97
CA ILE A 85 -4.71 -11.31 23.18
C ILE A 85 -5.82 -10.32 22.80
N GLN A 86 -5.64 -9.53 21.74
CA GLN A 86 -6.63 -8.59 21.22
C GLN A 86 -7.50 -9.16 20.10
N ALA A 87 -7.24 -10.38 19.62
CA ALA A 87 -8.21 -11.12 18.83
C ALA A 87 -9.48 -11.28 19.69
N PRO A 88 -10.59 -10.60 19.37
CA PRO A 88 -11.84 -10.84 20.07
C PRO A 88 -12.24 -12.30 19.83
N ALA A 89 -13.14 -12.85 20.64
CA ALA A 89 -13.83 -14.08 20.28
C ALA A 89 -14.52 -13.87 18.92
N VAL A 90 -13.82 -14.19 17.84
CA VAL A 90 -14.37 -14.22 16.49
C VAL A 90 -15.47 -15.25 16.57
N SER A 91 -16.71 -14.86 16.25
CA SER A 91 -17.80 -15.82 16.11
C SER A 91 -17.29 -17.02 15.33
N ASP A 92 -17.55 -18.25 15.82
CA ASP A 92 -17.15 -19.49 15.14
C ASP A 92 -17.77 -19.60 13.72
N SER A 93 -18.66 -18.66 13.36
CA SER A 93 -19.34 -18.57 12.08
C SER A 93 -19.21 -17.20 11.43
N TYR A 94 -19.09 -17.20 10.09
CA TYR A 94 -19.19 -15.98 9.28
C TYR A 94 -20.62 -15.41 9.32
N PRO A 95 -20.80 -14.09 9.11
CA PRO A 95 -22.13 -13.46 9.07
C PRO A 95 -22.93 -13.83 7.80
N ILE A 96 -22.36 -14.65 6.92
CA ILE A 96 -23.01 -15.25 5.75
C ILE A 96 -22.65 -16.73 5.65
N ALA A 97 -23.37 -17.48 4.81
CA ALA A 97 -23.09 -18.90 4.57
C ALA A 97 -21.64 -19.11 4.11
N SER A 98 -20.91 -19.93 4.87
CA SER A 98 -19.49 -20.20 4.61
C SER A 98 -19.27 -20.86 3.25
N ARG A 99 -18.23 -20.41 2.54
CA ARG A 99 -17.78 -20.99 1.27
C ARG A 99 -16.29 -21.23 1.30
N TRP A 100 -15.86 -22.29 0.60
CA TRP A 100 -14.49 -22.81 0.64
C TRP A 100 -13.40 -21.80 0.29
N TYR A 101 -13.70 -20.78 -0.52
CA TYR A 101 -12.74 -19.77 -0.96
C TYR A 101 -12.60 -18.58 0.00
N MET A 102 -13.58 -18.35 0.90
CA MET A 102 -13.64 -17.15 1.75
C MET A 102 -12.39 -16.95 2.61
N PRO A 103 -11.81 -17.97 3.28
CA PRO A 103 -10.60 -17.77 4.08
C PRO A 103 -9.42 -17.22 3.28
N ARG A 104 -9.29 -17.61 1.99
CA ARG A 104 -8.23 -17.09 1.12
C ARG A 104 -8.48 -15.64 0.74
N LEU A 105 -9.73 -15.25 0.47
CA LEU A 105 -10.07 -13.86 0.16
C LEU A 105 -9.90 -12.94 1.37
N ILE A 106 -10.26 -13.39 2.57
CA ILE A 106 -10.01 -12.66 3.82
C ILE A 106 -8.50 -12.48 4.03
N LYS A 107 -7.74 -13.57 3.87
CA LYS A 107 -6.27 -13.49 3.94
C LYS A 107 -5.72 -12.49 2.92
N HIS A 108 -6.21 -12.52 1.69
CA HIS A 108 -5.77 -11.60 0.65
C HIS A 108 -6.14 -10.14 0.99
N PHE A 109 -7.36 -9.89 1.47
CA PHE A 109 -7.77 -8.57 1.96
C PHE A 109 -6.80 -8.05 3.02
N VAL A 110 -6.45 -8.87 4.00
CA VAL A 110 -5.47 -8.49 5.03
C VAL A 110 -4.11 -8.22 4.38
N GLU A 111 -3.57 -9.14 3.59
CA GLU A 111 -2.25 -8.98 2.93
C GLU A 111 -2.18 -7.73 2.03
N CYS A 112 -3.27 -7.33 1.37
CA CYS A 112 -3.31 -6.10 0.57
C CYS A 112 -3.07 -4.83 1.38
N HIS A 113 -3.46 -4.85 2.66
CA HIS A 113 -3.37 -3.70 3.57
C HIS A 113 -2.33 -3.93 4.67
N ASN A 114 -1.55 -5.01 4.58
CA ASN A 114 -0.68 -5.50 5.65
C ASN A 114 0.63 -6.03 5.08
N ALA A 115 1.32 -5.19 4.31
CA ALA A 115 2.53 -5.57 3.59
C ALA A 115 3.80 -5.57 4.47
N THR A 116 3.70 -5.31 5.78
CA THR A 116 4.89 -4.97 6.57
C THR A 116 5.03 -5.89 7.79
N ARG A 117 6.22 -6.48 7.98
CA ARG A 117 6.59 -7.18 9.23
C ARG A 117 7.07 -6.21 10.31
N VAL A 118 6.61 -4.96 10.23
CA VAL A 118 7.07 -3.84 11.04
C VAL A 118 5.98 -3.54 12.06
N PRO A 119 6.32 -3.22 13.32
CA PRO A 119 5.33 -2.76 14.28
C PRO A 119 4.55 -1.56 13.74
N ILE A 120 3.22 -1.66 13.75
CA ILE A 120 2.30 -0.63 13.27
C ILE A 120 1.69 0.09 14.47
N ASN A 121 1.57 1.41 14.40
CA ASN A 121 0.91 2.22 15.42
C ASN A 121 -0.59 1.90 15.51
N ASP A 122 -1.15 1.85 16.72
CA ASP A 122 -2.56 1.46 16.95
C ASP A 122 -3.58 2.50 16.46
N ARG A 123 -3.13 3.73 16.23
CA ARG A 123 -3.92 4.81 15.61
C ARG A 123 -3.94 4.74 14.09
N SER A 124 -3.00 4.04 13.46
CA SER A 124 -2.85 4.08 12.01
C SER A 124 -3.98 3.41 11.23
N SER A 125 -4.20 3.85 9.99
CA SER A 125 -5.25 3.26 9.14
C SER A 125 -5.01 1.78 8.88
N SER A 126 -3.76 1.34 8.71
CA SER A 126 -3.42 -0.09 8.53
C SER A 126 -3.83 -0.92 9.74
N TYR A 127 -3.59 -0.41 10.96
CA TYR A 127 -4.01 -1.09 12.18
C TYR A 127 -5.54 -1.17 12.29
N LYS A 128 -6.25 -0.06 12.04
CA LYS A 128 -7.72 -0.03 12.09
C LYS A 128 -8.36 -0.93 11.03
N LEU A 129 -7.76 -1.07 9.85
CA LEU A 129 -8.20 -2.02 8.81
C LEU A 129 -8.10 -3.48 9.27
N GLN A 130 -7.08 -3.82 10.04
CA GLN A 130 -6.87 -5.19 10.52
C GLN A 130 -7.70 -5.53 11.76
N THR A 131 -8.13 -4.51 12.50
CA THR A 131 -8.80 -4.66 13.79
C THR A 131 -10.25 -4.21 13.71
N THR A 132 -10.48 -2.90 13.67
CA THR A 132 -11.81 -2.27 13.69
C THR A 132 -12.65 -2.68 12.47
N TRP A 133 -12.09 -2.63 11.25
CA TRP A 133 -12.78 -3.10 10.05
C TRP A 133 -13.08 -4.60 10.13
N MET A 134 -12.08 -5.45 10.44
CA MET A 134 -12.28 -6.89 10.49
C MET A 134 -13.32 -7.31 11.54
N ARG A 135 -13.34 -6.66 12.71
CA ARG A 135 -14.40 -6.87 13.71
C ARG A 135 -15.78 -6.50 13.17
N GLY A 136 -15.87 -5.37 12.45
CA GLY A 136 -17.08 -4.97 11.74
C GLY A 136 -17.51 -6.01 10.70
N ALA A 137 -16.58 -6.45 9.85
CA ALA A 137 -16.81 -7.44 8.81
C ALA A 137 -17.27 -8.77 9.38
N MET A 138 -16.72 -9.24 10.51
CA MET A 138 -17.11 -10.52 11.11
C MET A 138 -18.48 -10.48 11.82
N SER A 139 -19.06 -9.30 12.00
CA SER A 139 -20.37 -9.11 12.63
C SER A 139 -21.45 -8.61 11.67
N ASP A 140 -21.09 -8.23 10.44
CA ASP A 140 -21.97 -7.52 9.51
C ASP A 140 -21.92 -8.11 8.10
N PRO A 141 -23.03 -8.65 7.56
CA PRO A 141 -23.03 -9.24 6.23
C PRO A 141 -22.60 -8.30 5.10
N CYS A 142 -22.97 -7.01 5.16
CA CYS A 142 -22.65 -6.05 4.10
C CYS A 142 -21.15 -5.76 4.06
N LEU A 143 -20.57 -5.44 5.23
CA LEU A 143 -19.13 -5.19 5.34
C LEU A 143 -18.30 -6.46 5.09
N PHE A 144 -18.84 -7.64 5.41
CA PHE A 144 -18.22 -8.92 5.05
C PHE A 144 -18.20 -9.15 3.53
N HIS A 145 -19.31 -8.90 2.83
CA HIS A 145 -19.35 -8.95 1.37
C HIS A 145 -18.38 -7.93 0.74
N ALA A 146 -18.26 -6.72 1.30
CA ALA A 146 -17.25 -5.75 0.88
C ALA A 146 -15.82 -6.27 1.05
N THR A 147 -15.53 -6.90 2.18
CA THR A 147 -14.21 -7.51 2.45
C THR A 147 -13.88 -8.61 1.43
N LEU A 148 -14.82 -9.51 1.15
CA LEU A 148 -14.63 -10.59 0.17
C LEU A 148 -14.54 -10.06 -1.27
N PHE A 149 -15.33 -9.04 -1.62
CA PHE A 149 -15.23 -8.34 -2.89
C PHE A 149 -13.84 -7.73 -3.07
N THR A 150 -13.33 -6.98 -2.09
CA THR A 150 -11.98 -6.40 -2.13
C THR A 150 -10.90 -7.46 -2.30
N GLY A 151 -10.96 -8.53 -1.50
CA GLY A 151 -10.01 -9.64 -1.60
C GLY A 151 -10.05 -10.34 -2.97
N SER A 152 -11.23 -10.50 -3.56
CA SER A 152 -11.38 -11.13 -4.87
C SER A 152 -10.94 -10.21 -6.02
N SER A 153 -11.34 -8.94 -5.98
CA SER A 153 -11.00 -7.94 -7.00
C SER A 153 -9.50 -7.68 -7.07
N ASN A 154 -8.81 -7.58 -5.92
CA ASN A 154 -7.36 -7.42 -5.93
C ASN A 154 -6.64 -8.67 -6.48
N PHE A 155 -7.17 -9.85 -6.18
CA PHE A 155 -6.63 -11.10 -6.71
C PHE A 155 -6.78 -11.18 -8.25
N ASP A 156 -7.94 -10.77 -8.78
CA ASP A 156 -8.20 -10.69 -10.22
C ASP A 156 -7.29 -9.65 -10.90
N LEU A 157 -7.17 -8.45 -10.31
CA LEU A 157 -6.34 -7.35 -10.82
C LEU A 157 -4.87 -7.77 -10.94
N ARG A 158 -4.31 -8.43 -9.92
CA ARG A 158 -2.92 -8.93 -9.94
C ARG A 158 -2.64 -9.97 -11.01
N ARG A 159 -3.68 -10.64 -11.52
CA ARG A 159 -3.56 -11.64 -12.58
C ARG A 159 -3.88 -11.07 -13.97
N GLY A 160 -4.23 -9.79 -14.06
CA GLY A 160 -4.70 -9.16 -15.29
C GLY A 160 -6.00 -9.79 -15.80
N VAL A 161 -6.81 -10.40 -14.93
CA VAL A 161 -8.08 -11.03 -15.30
C VAL A 161 -9.20 -10.04 -15.00
N GLN A 162 -10.21 -10.02 -15.88
CA GLN A 162 -11.47 -9.34 -15.60
C GLN A 162 -12.17 -9.95 -14.37
N GLN A 163 -13.21 -9.27 -13.86
CA GLN A 163 -13.91 -9.72 -12.66
C GLN A 163 -14.37 -11.19 -12.77
N SER A 164 -13.86 -12.03 -11.87
CA SER A 164 -14.23 -13.44 -11.79
C SER A 164 -15.68 -13.62 -11.33
N THR A 165 -16.22 -14.83 -11.50
CA THR A 165 -17.57 -15.17 -11.00
C THR A 165 -17.70 -15.00 -9.49
N ILE A 166 -16.61 -15.20 -8.74
CA ILE A 166 -16.56 -14.97 -7.28
C ILE A 166 -16.63 -13.47 -6.99
N THR A 167 -15.84 -12.67 -7.71
CA THR A 167 -15.85 -11.19 -7.60
C THR A 167 -17.24 -10.63 -7.91
N LEU A 168 -17.83 -11.03 -9.04
CA LEU A 168 -19.17 -10.62 -9.45
C LEU A 168 -20.25 -11.05 -8.44
N TYR A 169 -20.13 -12.24 -7.86
CA TYR A 169 -21.06 -12.69 -6.82
C TYR A 169 -21.02 -11.76 -5.60
N HIS A 170 -19.82 -11.49 -5.05
CA HIS A 170 -19.71 -10.63 -3.87
C HIS A 170 -20.04 -9.17 -4.15
N TYR A 171 -19.68 -8.66 -5.34
CA TYR A 171 -20.10 -7.34 -5.83
C TYR A 171 -21.62 -7.20 -5.88
N ASN A 172 -22.32 -8.14 -6.49
CA ASN A 172 -23.78 -8.07 -6.64
C ASN A 172 -24.50 -8.16 -5.29
N GLU A 173 -24.07 -9.04 -4.39
CA GLU A 173 -24.65 -9.13 -3.05
C GLU A 173 -24.36 -7.86 -2.23
N LEU A 174 -23.16 -7.29 -2.35
CA LEU A 174 -22.81 -6.02 -1.73
C LEU A 174 -23.73 -4.89 -2.21
N ILE A 175 -23.89 -4.72 -3.53
CA ILE A 175 -24.78 -3.69 -4.10
C ILE A 175 -26.23 -3.87 -3.64
N LYS A 176 -26.74 -5.11 -3.59
CA LYS A 176 -28.09 -5.40 -3.07
C LYS A 176 -28.24 -4.98 -1.62
N LEU A 177 -27.28 -5.32 -0.76
CA LEU A 177 -27.30 -4.97 0.67
C LEU A 177 -27.18 -3.47 0.89
N VAL A 178 -26.26 -2.79 0.18
CA VAL A 178 -26.11 -1.34 0.23
C VAL A 178 -27.42 -0.65 -0.17
N LYS A 179 -28.03 -1.03 -1.31
CA LYS A 179 -29.32 -0.47 -1.74
C LYS A 179 -30.41 -0.65 -0.70
N LYS A 180 -30.51 -1.85 -0.11
CA LYS A 180 -31.46 -2.12 0.98
C LYS A 180 -31.22 -1.21 2.18
N ARG A 181 -29.96 -1.01 2.59
CA ARG A 181 -29.63 -0.15 3.74
C ARG A 181 -29.88 1.33 3.48
N LEU A 182 -29.59 1.79 2.27
CA LEU A 182 -29.85 3.17 1.88
C LEU A 182 -31.36 3.49 1.79
N SER A 183 -32.22 2.48 1.68
CA SER A 183 -33.68 2.66 1.69
C SER A 183 -34.29 2.90 3.07
N ASP A 184 -33.56 2.63 4.15
CA ASP A 184 -33.97 2.90 5.54
C ASP A 184 -33.05 3.96 6.16
N PRO A 185 -33.57 5.15 6.53
CA PRO A 185 -32.80 6.22 7.16
C PRO A 185 -31.95 5.78 8.36
N LYS A 186 -32.40 4.77 9.12
CA LYS A 186 -31.66 4.26 10.29
C LYS A 186 -30.39 3.51 9.88
N THR A 187 -30.42 2.78 8.78
CA THR A 187 -29.27 1.97 8.31
C THR A 187 -28.45 2.68 7.23
N ALA A 188 -29.02 3.70 6.59
CA ALA A 188 -28.38 4.46 5.52
C ALA A 188 -27.11 5.20 5.99
N LEU A 189 -27.10 5.68 7.23
CA LEU A 189 -25.99 6.45 7.82
C LEU A 189 -25.15 5.64 8.82
N ASP A 190 -25.35 4.32 8.91
CA ASP A 190 -24.52 3.42 9.71
C ASP A 190 -23.11 3.33 9.13
N ASP A 191 -22.08 3.42 9.97
CA ASP A 191 -20.69 3.50 9.51
C ASP A 191 -20.25 2.26 8.72
N ARG A 192 -20.83 1.08 8.96
CA ARG A 192 -20.53 -0.12 8.18
C ARG A 192 -21.13 -0.04 6.78
N THR A 193 -22.27 0.63 6.62
CA THR A 193 -22.86 0.93 5.29
C THR A 193 -21.94 1.87 4.52
N ILE A 194 -21.49 2.95 5.15
CA ILE A 194 -20.60 3.94 4.54
C ILE A 194 -19.27 3.29 4.13
N ALA A 195 -18.65 2.56 5.07
CA ALA A 195 -17.41 1.84 4.85
C ALA A 195 -17.54 0.77 3.75
N ALA A 196 -18.67 0.05 3.67
CA ALA A 196 -18.88 -0.97 2.64
C ALA A 196 -18.99 -0.39 1.21
N ILE A 197 -19.26 0.91 1.06
CA ILE A 197 -19.28 1.59 -0.25
C ILE A 197 -17.86 1.94 -0.71
N THR A 198 -16.90 2.12 0.19
CA THR A 198 -15.56 2.59 -0.19
C THR A 198 -14.82 1.63 -1.13
N PRO A 199 -14.90 0.28 -1.02
CA PRO A 199 -14.30 -0.60 -2.01
C PRO A 199 -14.95 -0.54 -3.39
N LEU A 200 -16.26 -0.26 -3.47
CA LEU A 200 -16.95 -0.10 -4.76
C LEU A 200 -16.39 1.09 -5.53
N ALA A 201 -16.22 2.22 -4.84
CA ALA A 201 -15.58 3.40 -5.41
C ALA A 201 -14.13 3.10 -5.82
N LEU A 202 -13.34 2.49 -4.93
CA LEU A 202 -11.94 2.15 -5.19
C LEU A 202 -11.80 1.30 -6.46
N PHE A 203 -12.47 0.16 -6.53
CA PHE A 203 -12.29 -0.75 -7.66
C PHE A 203 -12.87 -0.22 -8.95
N ALA A 204 -13.89 0.65 -8.93
CA ALA A 204 -14.32 1.37 -10.13
C ALA A 204 -13.19 2.25 -10.70
N VAL A 205 -12.42 2.92 -9.83
CA VAL A 205 -11.22 3.66 -10.26
C VAL A 205 -10.18 2.73 -10.87
N LEU A 206 -9.88 1.61 -10.20
CA LEU A 206 -8.81 0.70 -10.62
C LEU A 206 -9.11 -0.05 -11.91
N THR A 207 -10.39 -0.28 -12.20
CA THR A 207 -10.81 -0.87 -13.48
C THR A 207 -11.01 0.17 -14.58
N GLY A 208 -10.77 1.46 -14.29
CA GLY A 208 -10.95 2.56 -15.24
C GLY A 208 -12.41 2.95 -15.50
N ASP A 209 -13.36 2.47 -14.70
CA ASP A 209 -14.78 2.83 -14.81
C ASP A 209 -15.05 4.16 -14.09
N ARG A 210 -14.69 5.25 -14.78
CA ARG A 210 -14.84 6.62 -14.28
C ARG A 210 -16.29 6.98 -13.95
N ALA A 211 -17.25 6.48 -14.73
CA ALA A 211 -18.67 6.77 -14.51
C ALA A 211 -19.15 6.16 -13.19
N SER A 212 -18.86 4.88 -12.94
CA SER A 212 -19.19 4.23 -11.67
C SER A 212 -18.43 4.84 -10.49
N ALA A 213 -17.16 5.18 -10.68
CA ALA A 213 -16.37 5.85 -9.64
C ALA A 213 -17.00 7.18 -9.21
N GLU A 214 -17.44 8.01 -10.16
CA GLU A 214 -18.10 9.28 -9.87
C GLU A 214 -19.45 9.11 -9.17
N VAL A 215 -20.26 8.13 -9.59
CA VAL A 215 -21.53 7.82 -8.91
C VAL A 215 -21.29 7.41 -7.46
N HIS A 216 -20.30 6.53 -7.20
CA HIS A 216 -19.97 6.11 -5.84
C HIS A 216 -19.43 7.27 -4.99
N ARG A 217 -18.56 8.11 -5.57
CA ARG A 217 -17.97 9.26 -4.89
C ARG A 217 -19.01 10.34 -4.56
N ALA A 218 -19.90 10.66 -5.49
CA ALA A 218 -21.01 11.59 -5.27
C ALA A 218 -21.97 11.05 -4.19
N GLY A 219 -22.27 9.75 -4.20
CA GLY A 219 -23.05 9.09 -3.16
C GLY A 219 -22.39 9.18 -1.78
N LEU A 220 -21.10 8.87 -1.69
CA LEU A 220 -20.33 9.01 -0.45
C LEU A 220 -20.31 10.45 0.05
N ALA A 221 -20.04 11.43 -0.81
CA ALA A 221 -20.04 12.85 -0.46
C ALA A 221 -21.41 13.29 0.11
N LYS A 222 -22.50 12.81 -0.49
CA LYS A 222 -23.85 13.10 0.02
C LYS A 222 -24.09 12.50 1.41
N ILE A 223 -23.66 11.27 1.64
CA ILE A 223 -23.77 10.60 2.94
C ILE A 223 -22.94 11.33 4.01
N VAL A 224 -21.72 11.76 3.67
CA VAL A 224 -20.86 12.57 4.57
C VAL A 224 -21.54 13.89 4.94
N GLN A 225 -22.13 14.58 3.96
CA GLN A 225 -22.91 15.80 4.22
C GLN A 225 -24.06 15.53 5.20
N LEU A 226 -24.80 14.43 5.02
CA LEU A 226 -25.91 14.05 5.91
C LEU A 226 -25.44 13.65 7.32
N ARG A 227 -24.23 13.09 7.45
CA ARG A 227 -23.57 12.79 8.73
C ARG A 227 -23.04 14.04 9.44
N GLY A 228 -22.94 15.17 8.74
CA GLY A 228 -22.47 16.44 9.30
C GLY A 228 -20.96 16.66 9.20
N GLY A 229 -20.24 15.90 8.36
CA GLY A 229 -18.80 16.05 8.16
C GLY A 229 -18.03 14.72 8.24
N LEU A 230 -16.77 14.73 7.76
CA LEU A 230 -15.87 13.57 7.84
C LEU A 230 -15.51 13.21 9.28
N ASP A 231 -15.40 14.21 10.16
CA ASP A 231 -15.11 14.07 11.59
C ASP A 231 -16.25 13.39 12.38
N LYS A 232 -17.44 13.26 11.77
CA LYS A 232 -18.62 12.59 12.35
C LYS A 232 -18.75 11.13 11.96
N LEU A 233 -17.80 10.60 11.19
CA LEU A 233 -17.80 9.21 10.76
C LEU A 233 -17.15 8.31 11.83
N GLY A 234 -17.65 7.09 11.94
CA GLY A 234 -17.18 6.10 12.91
C GLY A 234 -16.08 5.20 12.37
N LEU A 235 -15.95 4.03 13.02
CA LEU A 235 -14.82 3.10 12.86
C LEU A 235 -13.48 3.75 13.21
N GLU A 236 -13.46 4.56 14.27
CA GLU A 236 -12.23 5.17 14.82
C GLU A 236 -11.46 5.97 13.76
N GLY A 237 -12.17 6.81 12.99
CA GLY A 237 -11.56 7.65 11.94
C GLY A 237 -11.30 6.93 10.62
N LEU A 238 -11.30 5.59 10.60
CA LEU A 238 -10.97 4.82 9.39
C LEU A 238 -11.90 5.13 8.21
N THR A 239 -13.20 5.32 8.47
CA THR A 239 -14.17 5.60 7.41
C THR A 239 -13.82 6.91 6.68
N ALA A 240 -13.41 7.94 7.43
CA ALA A 240 -12.99 9.21 6.85
C ALA A 240 -11.72 9.04 6.00
N SER A 241 -10.70 8.34 6.54
CA SER A 241 -9.47 8.02 5.80
C SER A 241 -9.77 7.30 4.48
N LEU A 242 -10.63 6.28 4.49
CA LEU A 242 -10.96 5.51 3.28
C LEU A 242 -11.69 6.34 2.21
N ILE A 243 -12.62 7.21 2.62
CA ILE A 243 -13.32 8.10 1.68
C ILE A 243 -12.35 9.10 1.07
N TYR A 244 -11.49 9.70 1.90
CA TYR A 244 -10.50 10.67 1.44
C TYR A 244 -9.50 10.03 0.47
N VAL A 245 -8.95 8.87 0.86
CA VAL A 245 -8.05 8.06 0.03
C VAL A 245 -8.67 7.74 -1.33
N ASN A 246 -9.95 7.35 -1.38
CA ASN A 246 -10.63 7.12 -2.66
C ASN A 246 -10.65 8.37 -3.56
N GLY A 247 -10.80 9.56 -2.97
CA GLY A 247 -10.67 10.83 -3.68
C GLY A 247 -9.27 11.00 -4.26
N VAL A 248 -8.23 10.85 -3.42
CA VAL A 248 -6.82 10.98 -3.84
C VAL A 248 -6.46 10.00 -4.97
N ILE A 249 -6.87 8.74 -4.86
CA ILE A 249 -6.62 7.74 -5.91
C ILE A 249 -7.36 8.11 -7.20
N SER A 250 -8.59 8.58 -7.10
CA SER A 250 -9.36 9.02 -8.27
C SER A 250 -8.66 10.18 -8.99
N ASP A 251 -8.17 11.17 -8.23
CA ASP A 251 -7.43 12.30 -8.74
C ASP A 251 -6.15 11.86 -9.45
N ILE A 252 -5.39 10.95 -8.84
CA ILE A 252 -4.15 10.40 -9.40
C ILE A 252 -4.43 9.60 -10.67
N VAL A 253 -5.35 8.64 -10.63
CA VAL A 253 -5.58 7.70 -11.74
C VAL A 253 -6.25 8.40 -12.92
N PHE A 254 -7.30 9.18 -12.67
CA PHE A 254 -8.04 9.86 -13.74
C PHE A 254 -7.46 11.21 -14.13
N ASP A 255 -6.39 11.65 -13.46
CA ASP A 255 -5.75 12.94 -13.71
C ASP A 255 -6.78 14.09 -13.60
N MET A 256 -7.59 14.05 -12.54
CA MET A 256 -8.66 15.03 -12.31
C MET A 256 -8.04 16.40 -12.05
N ASP A 257 -8.58 17.43 -12.70
CA ASP A 257 -8.08 18.79 -12.51
C ASP A 257 -8.63 19.37 -11.20
N SER A 258 -7.75 19.45 -10.20
CA SER A 258 -7.97 20.17 -8.95
C SER A 258 -7.11 21.45 -8.94
N GLY A 259 -6.88 22.05 -10.11
CA GLY A 259 -5.99 23.21 -10.25
C GLY A 259 -6.47 24.44 -9.44
N PRO A 260 -5.55 25.25 -8.91
CA PRO A 260 -5.88 26.59 -8.44
C PRO A 260 -6.42 27.46 -9.57
N LEU A 261 -7.11 28.54 -9.22
CA LEU A 261 -7.65 29.51 -10.18
C LEU A 261 -6.58 29.90 -11.23
N PRO A 262 -6.95 30.15 -12.51
CA PRO A 262 -6.04 30.32 -13.67
C PRO A 262 -4.93 31.40 -13.58
N HIS A 263 -4.76 32.07 -12.44
CA HIS A 263 -3.91 33.26 -12.28
C HIS A 263 -2.99 33.23 -11.05
N CYS A 264 -2.93 32.12 -10.30
CA CYS A 264 -1.98 31.98 -9.20
C CYS A 264 -1.08 30.76 -9.43
N PRO A 265 0.24 30.92 -9.62
CA PRO A 265 1.15 29.77 -9.71
C PRO A 265 1.04 28.97 -8.40
N PRO A 266 0.97 27.63 -8.47
CA PRO A 266 0.76 26.82 -7.28
C PRO A 266 2.01 26.89 -6.40
N THR A 267 1.83 27.31 -5.15
CA THR A 267 2.93 27.39 -4.17
C THR A 267 3.51 26.00 -3.92
N PRO A 268 4.85 25.82 -4.02
CA PRO A 268 5.49 24.53 -3.73
C PRO A 268 5.14 24.01 -2.32
N PRO A 269 4.49 22.84 -2.19
CA PRO A 269 4.18 22.26 -0.89
C PRO A 269 5.46 21.69 -0.25
N LEU A 270 5.61 21.82 1.07
CA LEU A 270 6.79 21.34 1.81
C LEU A 270 6.51 20.15 2.74
N GLY A 271 5.25 19.86 3.04
CA GLY A 271 4.89 18.93 4.12
C GLY A 271 5.43 17.51 3.91
N LEU A 272 5.49 17.00 2.67
CA LEU A 272 6.03 15.66 2.43
C LEU A 272 7.54 15.59 2.64
N GLU A 273 8.30 16.62 2.21
CA GLU A 273 9.73 16.71 2.48
C GLU A 273 10.04 16.86 3.98
N GLU A 274 9.26 17.68 4.70
CA GLU A 274 9.37 17.83 6.15
C GLU A 274 9.14 16.52 6.89
N ARG A 275 8.13 15.73 6.46
CA ARG A 275 7.89 14.38 6.99
C ARG A 275 9.04 13.43 6.69
N VAL A 276 9.64 13.49 5.50
CA VAL A 276 10.82 12.68 5.17
C VAL A 276 11.96 12.99 6.13
N LEU A 277 12.32 14.27 6.29
CA LEU A 277 13.41 14.69 7.17
C LEU A 277 13.14 14.31 8.63
N SER A 278 11.92 14.51 9.12
CA SER A 278 11.50 14.11 10.47
C SER A 278 11.56 12.59 10.68
N THR A 279 11.13 11.81 9.68
CA THR A 279 11.10 10.34 9.76
C THR A 279 12.51 9.74 9.75
N LEU A 280 13.44 10.32 8.97
CA LEU A 280 14.83 9.89 8.94
C LEU A 280 15.52 10.05 10.31
N VAL A 281 15.25 11.15 11.00
CA VAL A 281 15.78 11.43 12.35
C VAL A 281 15.15 10.50 13.39
N SER A 282 13.82 10.45 13.44
CA SER A 282 13.07 9.69 14.47
C SER A 282 13.28 8.18 14.39
N ARG A 283 13.50 7.62 13.20
CA ARG A 283 13.65 6.16 13.01
C ARG A 283 15.11 5.67 13.03
N SER A 284 16.06 6.53 13.38
CA SER A 284 17.50 6.19 13.42
C SER A 284 17.93 5.50 12.12
N ALA A 285 17.66 6.14 10.98
CA ALA A 285 17.99 5.58 9.68
C ALA A 285 19.48 5.13 9.63
N PRO A 286 19.79 4.00 8.96
CA PRO A 286 21.17 3.54 8.81
C PRO A 286 22.06 4.68 8.28
N GLU A 287 23.29 4.81 8.77
CA GLU A 287 24.19 5.90 8.34
C GLU A 287 24.31 5.97 6.81
N PHE A 288 24.37 4.81 6.17
CA PHE A 288 24.17 4.64 4.73
C PHE A 288 23.00 3.67 4.49
N PRO A 289 22.00 4.03 3.64
CA PRO A 289 21.95 5.20 2.76
C PRO A 289 21.39 6.49 3.42
N GLY A 290 21.09 6.50 4.72
CA GLY A 290 20.33 7.57 5.38
C GLY A 290 20.92 8.97 5.26
N ARG A 291 22.24 9.17 5.42
CA ARG A 291 22.87 10.49 5.30
C ARG A 291 22.76 11.08 3.90
N SER A 292 22.96 10.25 2.87
CA SER A 292 22.85 10.67 1.46
C SER A 292 21.41 11.07 1.10
N ILE A 293 20.43 10.30 1.60
CA ILE A 293 19.01 10.63 1.42
C ILE A 293 18.67 11.93 2.16
N GLN A 294 19.16 12.12 3.39
CA GLN A 294 18.93 13.34 4.15
C GLN A 294 19.47 14.58 3.42
N ALA A 295 20.71 14.51 2.89
CA ALA A 295 21.31 15.60 2.12
C ALA A 295 20.48 15.94 0.86
N LEU A 296 20.00 14.91 0.14
CA LEU A 296 19.11 15.07 -1.01
C LEU A 296 17.82 15.83 -0.64
N PHE A 297 17.16 15.44 0.46
CA PHE A 297 15.91 16.08 0.87
C PHE A 297 16.10 17.49 1.43
N GLN A 298 17.23 17.78 2.08
CA GLN A 298 17.60 19.16 2.46
C GLN A 298 17.75 20.05 1.22
N TYR A 299 18.39 19.52 0.16
CA TYR A 299 18.52 20.23 -1.10
C TYR A 299 17.18 20.42 -1.82
N ILE A 300 16.32 19.40 -1.88
CA ILE A 300 14.97 19.52 -2.45
C ILE A 300 14.16 20.60 -1.72
N GLN A 301 14.24 20.64 -0.38
CA GLN A 301 13.56 21.66 0.43
C GLN A 301 14.07 23.07 0.10
N GLU A 302 15.40 23.23 0.00
CA GLU A 302 16.02 24.50 -0.40
C GLU A 302 15.55 24.96 -1.80
N LEU A 303 15.53 24.05 -2.79
CA LEU A 303 15.02 24.37 -4.13
C LEU A 303 13.56 24.85 -4.10
N LYS A 304 12.69 24.19 -3.33
CA LYS A 304 11.28 24.61 -3.20
C LYS A 304 11.15 25.97 -2.54
N LEU A 305 11.94 26.27 -1.50
CA LEU A 305 11.96 27.58 -0.86
C LEU A 305 12.44 28.68 -1.81
N GLN A 306 13.45 28.39 -2.64
CA GLN A 306 13.93 29.33 -3.66
C GLN A 306 12.88 29.59 -4.75
N LEU A 307 12.12 28.57 -5.16
CA LEU A 307 10.98 28.72 -6.07
C LEU A 307 9.86 29.59 -5.49
N VAL A 308 9.60 29.51 -4.18
CA VAL A 308 8.66 30.43 -3.50
C VAL A 308 9.15 31.88 -3.58
N ALA A 309 10.46 32.09 -3.48
CA ALA A 309 11.05 33.43 -3.54
C ALA A 309 11.06 34.03 -4.97
N HIS A 310 11.17 33.20 -6.01
CA HIS A 310 11.18 33.63 -7.41
C HIS A 310 9.74 33.61 -7.96
N ARG A 311 9.08 34.79 -8.05
CA ARG A 311 7.69 34.93 -8.52
C ARG A 311 7.43 34.49 -9.97
N SER A 312 8.46 34.10 -10.74
CA SER A 312 8.36 33.70 -12.15
C SER A 312 9.26 32.49 -12.45
N MET A 313 8.68 31.43 -13.03
CA MET A 313 9.42 30.24 -13.47
C MET A 313 10.37 30.51 -14.65
N ALA A 314 10.11 31.55 -15.45
CA ALA A 314 10.96 31.90 -16.59
C ALA A 314 12.36 32.39 -16.17
N ASP A 315 12.47 33.01 -14.98
CA ASP A 315 13.75 33.48 -14.44
C ASP A 315 14.56 32.35 -13.77
N TRP A 316 13.88 31.27 -13.36
CA TRP A 316 14.49 30.14 -12.64
C TRP A 316 15.38 29.26 -13.52
N GLY A 317 14.94 28.94 -14.75
CA GLY A 317 15.67 28.06 -15.67
C GLY A 317 17.10 28.53 -15.99
N SER A 318 17.34 29.85 -15.92
CA SER A 318 18.66 30.45 -16.17
C SER A 318 19.58 30.44 -14.94
N ASN A 319 19.03 30.48 -13.72
CA ASN A 319 19.80 30.54 -12.46
C ASN A 319 20.04 29.16 -11.82
N ALA A 320 19.15 28.19 -12.03
CA ALA A 320 19.30 26.83 -11.51
C ALA A 320 20.58 26.13 -12.05
N ALA A 321 21.04 26.52 -13.24
CA ALA A 321 22.29 26.05 -13.84
C ALA A 321 23.56 26.57 -13.13
N GLN A 322 23.47 27.56 -12.23
CA GLN A 322 24.61 28.20 -11.55
C GLN A 322 24.73 27.84 -10.07
N GLY A 323 23.76 27.12 -9.48
CA GLY A 323 23.85 26.63 -8.11
C GLY A 323 24.84 25.47 -7.98
N ASN A 324 25.51 25.33 -6.82
CA ASN A 324 26.40 24.20 -6.52
C ASN A 324 25.73 22.87 -6.90
N ALA A 325 26.30 22.17 -7.88
CA ALA A 325 25.80 20.88 -8.33
C ALA A 325 25.90 19.88 -7.18
N MET A 326 24.76 19.49 -6.60
CA MET A 326 24.73 18.44 -5.60
C MET A 326 25.07 17.10 -6.26
N SER A 327 26.03 16.36 -5.68
CA SER A 327 26.27 14.97 -6.06
C SER A 327 25.08 14.11 -5.65
N LEU A 328 24.39 13.50 -6.62
CA LEU A 328 23.30 12.58 -6.35
C LEU A 328 23.80 11.36 -5.55
N PRO A 329 22.91 10.72 -4.75
CA PRO A 329 23.23 9.46 -4.09
C PRO A 329 23.74 8.42 -5.09
N THR A 330 24.74 7.62 -4.70
CA THR A 330 25.34 6.59 -5.55
C THR A 330 24.32 5.52 -5.95
N ASN A 331 24.31 5.12 -7.21
CA ASN A 331 23.38 4.10 -7.74
C ASN A 331 23.69 2.66 -7.27
N ASP A 332 24.76 2.46 -6.49
CA ASP A 332 25.17 1.14 -5.99
C ASP A 332 24.17 0.56 -4.97
N ASP A 333 23.38 1.41 -4.32
CA ASP A 333 22.28 1.03 -3.44
C ASP A 333 20.92 1.25 -4.14
N PRO A 334 19.99 0.27 -4.12
CA PRO A 334 18.74 0.37 -4.87
C PRO A 334 17.77 1.42 -4.30
N VAL A 335 17.83 1.74 -3.00
CA VAL A 335 17.05 2.83 -2.39
C VAL A 335 17.60 4.18 -2.87
N CYS A 336 18.92 4.36 -2.85
CA CYS A 336 19.57 5.55 -3.43
C CYS A 336 19.26 5.72 -4.92
N HIS A 337 19.25 4.64 -5.70
CA HIS A 337 18.90 4.68 -7.11
C HIS A 337 17.45 5.12 -7.33
N CYS A 338 16.49 4.62 -6.53
CA CYS A 338 15.11 5.10 -6.55
C CYS A 338 15.03 6.62 -6.26
N CYS A 339 15.73 7.08 -5.22
CA CYS A 339 15.78 8.50 -4.86
C CYS A 339 16.37 9.37 -5.99
N SER A 340 17.42 8.89 -6.65
CA SER A 340 18.07 9.56 -7.78
C SER A 340 17.12 9.69 -8.98
N LEU A 341 16.43 8.61 -9.37
CA LEU A 341 15.45 8.63 -10.46
C LEU A 341 14.26 9.53 -10.14
N ALA A 342 13.70 9.43 -8.92
CA ALA A 342 12.60 10.30 -8.49
C ALA A 342 13.02 11.79 -8.42
N PHE A 343 14.25 12.09 -7.97
CA PHE A 343 14.79 13.45 -8.04
C PHE A 343 14.92 13.95 -9.49
N ARG A 344 15.38 13.12 -10.43
CA ARG A 344 15.46 13.50 -11.85
C ARG A 344 14.09 13.86 -12.42
N VAL A 345 13.05 13.10 -12.06
CA VAL A 345 11.66 13.45 -12.39
C VAL A 345 11.28 14.81 -11.81
N PHE A 346 11.43 14.97 -10.50
CA PHE A 346 11.12 16.22 -9.80
C PHE A 346 11.83 17.42 -10.44
N HIS A 347 13.14 17.31 -10.64
CA HIS A 347 13.99 18.35 -11.20
C HIS A 347 13.58 18.71 -12.63
N ALA A 348 13.31 17.71 -13.47
CA ALA A 348 12.86 17.94 -14.85
C ALA A 348 11.52 18.70 -14.92
N ILE A 349 10.58 18.37 -14.02
CA ILE A 349 9.29 19.07 -13.92
C ILE A 349 9.47 20.52 -13.49
N ILE A 350 10.24 20.78 -12.42
CA ILE A 350 10.38 22.15 -11.89
C ILE A 350 11.24 23.08 -12.76
N THR A 351 12.10 22.52 -13.61
CA THR A 351 12.94 23.29 -14.55
C THR A 351 12.28 23.45 -15.93
N GLY A 352 11.09 22.89 -16.11
CA GLY A 352 10.31 23.02 -17.35
C GLY A 352 10.88 22.26 -18.55
N GLY A 353 11.74 21.26 -18.32
CA GLY A 353 12.28 20.43 -19.40
C GLY A 353 13.11 21.19 -20.45
N ALA A 354 13.62 22.39 -20.14
CA ALA A 354 14.33 23.24 -21.10
C ALA A 354 15.40 22.45 -21.87
N ASN A 355 15.26 22.43 -23.20
CA ASN A 355 16.08 21.68 -24.18
C ASN A 355 15.69 20.23 -24.48
N MET A 356 14.51 19.72 -24.08
CA MET A 356 14.07 18.37 -24.43
C MET A 356 13.01 18.39 -25.53
N SER A 357 13.30 17.79 -26.70
CA SER A 357 12.38 17.74 -27.85
C SER A 357 11.16 16.83 -27.65
N ASN A 358 11.07 16.12 -26.52
CA ASN A 358 9.95 15.26 -26.17
C ASN A 358 9.88 15.04 -24.64
N PHE A 359 9.37 16.04 -23.93
CA PHE A 359 9.35 16.07 -22.47
C PHE A 359 8.50 14.95 -21.85
N ALA A 360 7.35 14.63 -22.45
CA ALA A 360 6.46 13.57 -21.97
C ALA A 360 7.14 12.19 -22.03
N ASP A 361 7.73 11.83 -23.17
CA ASP A 361 8.40 10.53 -23.35
C ASP A 361 9.61 10.39 -22.42
N TYR A 362 10.34 11.48 -22.18
CA TYR A 362 11.43 11.50 -21.22
C TYR A 362 10.96 11.20 -19.79
N LEU A 363 9.88 11.86 -19.35
CA LEU A 363 9.29 11.61 -18.03
C LEU A 363 8.75 10.18 -17.90
N ASP A 364 8.08 9.68 -18.93
CA ASP A 364 7.55 8.31 -18.96
C ASP A 364 8.68 7.25 -18.92
N ALA A 365 9.80 7.51 -19.60
CA ALA A 365 10.97 6.64 -19.54
C ALA A 365 11.55 6.57 -18.12
N ILE A 366 11.77 7.72 -17.46
CA ILE A 366 12.29 7.73 -16.07
C ILE A 366 11.29 7.12 -15.10
N ALA A 367 9.98 7.36 -15.29
CA ALA A 367 8.94 6.73 -14.48
C ALA A 367 8.94 5.19 -14.64
N SER A 368 9.15 4.67 -15.86
CA SER A 368 9.32 3.24 -16.09
C SER A 368 10.56 2.70 -15.39
N ASP A 369 11.70 3.37 -15.51
CA ASP A 369 12.94 2.97 -14.83
C ASP A 369 12.76 2.97 -13.30
N LEU A 370 12.13 4.01 -12.75
CA LEU A 370 11.85 4.12 -11.32
C LEU A 370 10.94 2.99 -10.84
N ARG A 371 9.88 2.65 -11.59
CA ARG A 371 9.01 1.50 -11.29
C ARG A 371 9.83 0.21 -11.21
N ASP A 372 10.70 -0.02 -12.18
CA ASP A 372 11.46 -1.25 -12.29
C ASP A 372 12.47 -1.39 -11.13
N VAL A 373 13.17 -0.31 -10.75
CA VAL A 373 14.06 -0.31 -9.58
C VAL A 373 13.27 -0.47 -8.27
N LEU A 374 12.13 0.21 -8.11
CA LEU A 374 11.25 0.05 -6.95
C LEU A 374 10.72 -1.38 -6.81
N ALA A 375 10.53 -2.11 -7.92
CA ALA A 375 10.10 -3.51 -7.90
C ALA A 375 11.22 -4.48 -7.45
N LEU A 376 12.49 -4.06 -7.51
CA LEU A 376 13.65 -4.84 -7.05
C LEU A 376 13.94 -4.66 -5.55
N THR A 377 13.24 -3.76 -4.87
CA THR A 377 13.46 -3.45 -3.45
C THR A 377 12.45 -4.16 -2.55
N GLU A 378 12.91 -4.66 -1.41
CA GLU A 378 12.05 -5.33 -0.43
C GLU A 378 11.21 -4.34 0.38
N ASP A 379 9.94 -4.65 0.59
CA ASP A 379 9.01 -3.81 1.38
C ASP A 379 9.51 -3.58 2.81
N ASP A 380 10.09 -4.61 3.44
CA ASP A 380 10.56 -4.50 4.83
C ASP A 380 11.65 -3.41 4.99
N VAL A 381 12.51 -3.19 3.99
CA VAL A 381 13.55 -2.14 4.04
C VAL A 381 12.91 -0.76 4.05
N TRP A 382 11.97 -0.50 3.13
CA TRP A 382 11.25 0.76 3.06
C TRP A 382 10.43 1.01 4.32
N MET A 383 9.69 0.01 4.76
CA MET A 383 8.73 0.16 5.86
C MET A 383 9.44 0.34 7.20
N ARG A 384 10.64 -0.20 7.38
CA ARG A 384 11.45 0.01 8.59
C ARG A 384 12.14 1.36 8.57
N HIS A 385 12.80 1.71 7.47
CA HIS A 385 13.76 2.81 7.48
C HIS A 385 13.31 4.05 6.71
N PHE A 386 12.55 3.88 5.63
CA PHE A 386 12.33 4.93 4.63
C PHE A 386 10.88 5.05 4.11
N PRO A 387 9.81 4.93 4.94
CA PRO A 387 8.45 4.86 4.41
C PRO A 387 8.00 6.19 3.79
N ALA A 388 8.39 7.33 4.37
CA ALA A 388 8.06 8.64 3.82
C ALA A 388 8.81 8.90 2.50
N VAL A 389 10.04 8.39 2.37
CA VAL A 389 10.84 8.48 1.14
C VAL A 389 10.21 7.63 0.04
N LEU A 390 9.73 6.43 0.36
CA LEU A 390 8.98 5.59 -0.58
C LEU A 390 7.74 6.32 -1.08
N THR A 391 6.95 6.91 -0.18
CA THR A 391 5.76 7.70 -0.54
C THR A 391 6.15 8.84 -1.48
N TRP A 392 7.17 9.62 -1.13
CA TRP A 392 7.65 10.72 -1.97
C TRP A 392 8.03 10.23 -3.38
N ALA A 393 8.92 9.23 -3.47
CA ALA A 393 9.40 8.71 -4.75
C ALA A 393 8.26 8.19 -5.62
N CYS A 394 7.31 7.45 -5.02
CA CYS A 394 6.17 6.92 -5.76
C CYS A 394 5.25 8.03 -6.27
N ILE A 395 4.95 9.03 -5.46
CA ILE A 395 4.02 10.09 -5.83
C ILE A 395 4.64 11.02 -6.88
N THR A 396 5.95 11.27 -6.79
CA THR A 396 6.71 11.93 -7.86
C THR A 396 6.67 11.11 -9.16
N GLY A 397 6.84 9.79 -9.10
CA GLY A 397 6.69 8.89 -10.26
C GLY A 397 5.27 8.90 -10.86
N ALA A 398 4.24 8.92 -10.02
CA ALA A 398 2.85 9.05 -10.46
C ALA A 398 2.60 10.40 -11.15
N ALA A 399 3.19 11.49 -10.66
CA ALA A 399 3.07 12.80 -11.29
C ALA A 399 3.71 12.84 -12.69
N ALA A 400 4.79 12.09 -12.92
CA ALA A 400 5.43 11.95 -14.24
C ALA A 400 4.59 11.17 -15.26
N ALA A 401 4.01 10.05 -14.83
CA ALA A 401 3.44 9.05 -15.73
C ALA A 401 2.22 9.55 -16.53
N SER A 402 2.23 9.34 -17.84
CA SER A 402 1.11 9.58 -18.76
C SER A 402 0.04 8.48 -18.67
N ASP A 403 0.46 7.24 -18.42
CA ASP A 403 -0.44 6.08 -18.37
C ASP A 403 -1.16 5.96 -17.00
N PRO A 404 -2.50 5.84 -16.96
CA PRO A 404 -3.26 5.70 -15.71
C PRO A 404 -2.92 4.44 -14.91
N GLN A 405 -2.55 3.33 -15.56
CA GLN A 405 -2.19 2.11 -14.83
C GLN A 405 -0.84 2.27 -14.12
N MET A 406 0.12 2.94 -14.76
CA MET A 406 1.39 3.31 -14.14
C MET A 406 1.19 4.23 -12.94
N ARG A 407 0.30 5.24 -13.04
CA ARG A 407 -0.07 6.09 -11.89
C ARG A 407 -0.68 5.29 -10.74
N ALA A 408 -1.60 4.38 -11.04
CA ALA A 408 -2.19 3.49 -10.05
C ALA A 408 -1.12 2.60 -9.38
N TRP A 409 -0.19 2.04 -10.16
CA TRP A 409 0.88 1.20 -9.65
C TRP A 409 1.73 1.95 -8.62
N PHE A 410 2.13 3.18 -8.92
CA PHE A 410 2.92 4.01 -8.00
C PHE A 410 2.16 4.29 -6.71
N TYR A 411 0.87 4.65 -6.80
CA TYR A 411 0.05 4.85 -5.62
C TYR A 411 0.03 3.59 -4.72
N PHE A 412 -0.22 2.41 -5.28
CA PHE A 412 -0.27 1.18 -4.50
C PHE A 412 1.09 0.74 -3.97
N ARG A 413 2.19 1.06 -4.68
CA ARG A 413 3.54 0.84 -4.19
C ARG A 413 3.78 1.59 -2.87
N ALA A 414 3.21 2.79 -2.71
CA ALA A 414 3.29 3.60 -1.50
C ALA A 414 2.21 3.30 -0.44
N ALA A 415 1.08 2.69 -0.81
CA ALA A 415 -0.10 2.58 0.05
C ALA A 415 0.17 1.98 1.44
N ALA A 416 1.05 0.97 1.54
CA ALA A 416 1.42 0.38 2.83
C ALA A 416 2.24 1.33 3.71
N ALA A 417 3.10 2.17 3.12
CA ALA A 417 3.85 3.20 3.86
C ALA A 417 2.90 4.29 4.35
N VAL A 418 2.02 4.76 3.47
CA VAL A 418 1.00 5.78 3.78
C VAL A 418 0.12 5.30 4.94
N GLY A 419 -0.47 4.12 4.83
CA GLY A 419 -1.37 3.58 5.83
C GLY A 419 -0.70 3.24 7.18
N MET A 420 0.64 3.20 7.24
CA MET A 420 1.40 2.99 8.47
C MET A 420 1.79 4.33 9.12
N LEU A 421 2.01 5.36 8.31
CA LEU A 421 2.44 6.70 8.76
C LEU A 421 1.27 7.62 9.11
N ASP A 422 0.08 7.38 8.54
CA ASP A 422 -1.11 8.15 8.87
C ASP A 422 -1.70 7.72 10.21
N ASP A 423 -2.35 8.65 10.90
CA ASP A 423 -3.26 8.36 12.00
C ASP A 423 -4.69 8.35 11.43
N ALA A 424 -5.49 7.33 11.72
CA ALA A 424 -6.83 7.20 11.16
C ALA A 424 -7.72 8.39 11.56
N GLY A 425 -8.31 9.05 10.56
CA GLY A 425 -9.06 10.29 10.73
C GLY A 425 -8.22 11.58 10.71
N ASP A 426 -6.90 11.50 10.88
CA ASP A 426 -5.97 12.60 10.58
C ASP A 426 -5.57 12.53 9.10
N LEU A 427 -6.08 13.48 8.32
CA LEU A 427 -5.90 13.52 6.88
C LEU A 427 -4.61 14.24 6.46
N SER A 428 -3.86 14.82 7.39
CA SER A 428 -2.71 15.69 7.08
C SER A 428 -1.64 15.00 6.22
N PHE A 429 -1.36 13.72 6.48
CA PHE A 429 -0.40 12.97 5.66
C PHE A 429 -0.90 12.79 4.22
N HIS A 430 -2.19 12.49 4.05
CA HIS A 430 -2.81 12.34 2.74
C HIS A 430 -2.92 13.68 2.01
N GLU A 431 -3.14 14.78 2.73
CA GLU A 431 -3.15 16.15 2.20
C GLU A 431 -1.77 16.56 1.68
N ASP A 432 -0.69 16.28 2.42
CA ASP A 432 0.69 16.55 1.97
C ASP A 432 1.03 15.76 0.71
N MET A 433 0.64 14.49 0.68
CA MET A 433 0.81 13.60 -0.47
C MET A 433 0.04 14.10 -1.70
N SER A 434 -1.24 14.44 -1.52
CA SER A 434 -2.12 14.96 -2.57
C SER A 434 -1.62 16.30 -3.11
N SER A 435 -1.21 17.21 -2.22
CA SER A 435 -0.65 18.51 -2.58
C SER A 435 0.63 18.37 -3.41
N HIS A 436 1.53 17.46 -3.02
CA HIS A 436 2.75 17.18 -3.76
C HIS A 436 2.44 16.67 -5.18
N PHE A 437 1.51 15.71 -5.31
CA PHE A 437 1.06 15.19 -6.60
C PHE A 437 0.49 16.30 -7.49
N HIS A 438 -0.51 17.03 -6.99
CA HIS A 438 -1.22 18.06 -7.75
C HIS A 438 -0.29 19.19 -8.19
N TRP A 439 0.64 19.61 -7.32
CA TRP A 439 1.63 20.64 -7.66
C TRP A 439 2.53 20.20 -8.81
N LEU A 440 3.17 19.02 -8.72
CA LEU A 440 4.02 18.52 -9.81
C LEU A 440 3.21 18.28 -11.09
N ARG A 441 1.99 17.77 -10.96
CA ARG A 441 1.13 17.47 -12.12
C ARG A 441 0.69 18.75 -12.84
N SER A 442 0.39 19.82 -12.12
CA SER A 442 0.10 21.14 -12.68
C SER A 442 1.28 21.66 -13.51
N LEU A 443 2.48 21.66 -12.93
CA LEU A 443 3.71 22.09 -13.62
C LEU A 443 3.97 21.27 -14.88
N ARG A 444 3.82 19.94 -14.79
CA ARG A 444 3.96 19.05 -15.96
C ARG A 444 2.96 19.43 -17.08
N ARG A 445 1.71 19.76 -16.74
CA ARG A 445 0.70 20.17 -17.73
C ARG A 445 1.06 21.49 -18.39
N GLU A 446 1.51 22.47 -17.61
CA GLU A 446 1.94 23.78 -18.14
C GLU A 446 3.05 23.61 -19.17
N VAL A 447 4.09 22.82 -18.87
CA VAL A 447 5.19 22.54 -19.79
C VAL A 447 4.70 21.90 -21.09
N LEU A 448 3.83 20.90 -21.00
CA LEU A 448 3.29 20.21 -22.19
C LEU A 448 2.38 21.10 -23.03
N GLN A 449 1.68 22.06 -22.43
CA GLN A 449 0.89 23.04 -23.16
C GLN A 449 1.77 24.02 -23.93
N TYR A 450 2.90 24.45 -23.35
CA TYR A 450 3.88 25.29 -24.05
C TYR A 450 4.52 24.55 -25.24
N ASP A 451 4.92 23.29 -25.07
CA ASP A 451 5.50 22.47 -26.16
C ASP A 451 4.54 22.32 -27.34
N GLN A 452 3.23 22.16 -27.07
CA GLN A 452 2.20 22.06 -28.11
C GLN A 452 1.92 23.38 -28.85
N GLN A 453 2.20 24.54 -28.24
CA GLN A 453 2.03 25.86 -28.86
C GLN A 453 3.26 26.31 -29.66
N ALA A 454 4.42 25.69 -29.42
CA ALA A 454 5.67 25.99 -30.12
C ALA A 454 5.89 25.16 -31.41
N LEU A 455 5.09 24.11 -31.61
CA LEU A 455 5.00 23.28 -32.83
C LEU A 455 3.90 23.80 -33.77
#